data_AF-A0A8H5UK22-F1
#
_entry.id   AF-A0A8H5UK22-F1
#
_cell.length_a   1.000
_cell.length_b   1.000
_cell.length_c   1.000
_cell.angle_alpha   90.00
_cell.angle_beta   90.00
_cell.angle_gamma   90.00
#
_symmetry.space_group_name_H-M   'P 1'
#
loop_
_entity.id
_entity.type
_entity.pdbx_description
1 polymer ?
#
loop_
_entity_poly.entity_id
_entity_poly.type
_entity_poly.pdbx_seq_one_letter_code
_entity_poly.pdbx_strand_id
1 'polypeptide(L)'
;MSESTNNSIFTLQDIHGKGKGLVATSKILKGTRILCEEPVIRVPEDAPDSPVLRASIRRQVDQLTSDQRQAFLSMCNVYPGETASQYLGIIRTNALPIDTGGGIFLDACSINHACDNNAQKAWNDNIGRHTIHALRDIEKGEEITITYIGVLNNRRTRQEVLRKKFMFTCVCRLCSLPEHLSAESDRRLDGILRLDSCIGREGLMGILSDPKRILGYVDRQVRLYNEQGPDDVGLPRAFFDAAQICAAHGDLARARVFTERAAAGWLVGEGDDSLRVLNTRQLARNPSSHDTYGHSAAWRTAADDIPQGLGSNEFEDWLWKREKDCKPEEQGLFRNQATFPSFIQLPNETDVDDNFFKTRDGVNYQPRRHWCFLAEITDYLTIVRLQMEVKDVADKKTQVFFYTGGRGSEIAPSQLCKGYTIAILYAQQHAFAFSEPGIRHEDPTLVKVCLSFPMDDLAEVSF
;
A
#
# COMPACT_ATOMS: atom_id res chain seq x y z
N MET A 1 -37.58 -39.15 -9.89
CA MET A 1 -37.24 -37.83 -10.46
C MET A 1 -37.49 -36.80 -9.38
N SER A 2 -36.43 -36.32 -8.75
CA SER A 2 -36.46 -35.16 -7.85
C SER A 2 -35.17 -34.39 -8.12
N GLU A 3 -35.21 -33.54 -9.14
CA GLU A 3 -34.17 -32.55 -9.39
C GLU A 3 -34.15 -31.60 -8.19
N SER A 4 -33.20 -31.81 -7.27
CA SER A 4 -32.77 -30.75 -6.38
C SER A 4 -32.12 -29.69 -7.25
N THR A 5 -32.86 -28.65 -7.61
CA THR A 5 -32.32 -27.44 -8.23
C THR A 5 -31.31 -26.84 -7.27
N ASN A 6 -30.04 -27.23 -7.44
CA ASN A 6 -28.93 -26.67 -6.71
C ASN A 6 -28.77 -25.23 -7.22
N ASN A 7 -29.44 -24.28 -6.56
CA ASN A 7 -29.36 -22.85 -6.86
C ASN A 7 -27.97 -22.34 -6.43
N SER A 8 -26.94 -22.80 -7.13
CA SER A 8 -25.59 -22.27 -7.00
C SER A 8 -25.60 -20.80 -7.44
N ILE A 9 -25.01 -19.92 -6.62
CA ILE A 9 -24.88 -18.48 -6.88
C ILE A 9 -23.85 -18.15 -7.98
N PHE A 10 -23.14 -19.17 -8.47
CA PHE A 10 -22.24 -19.10 -9.62
C PHE A 10 -22.34 -20.35 -10.48
N THR A 11 -21.80 -20.29 -11.69
CA THR A 11 -21.65 -21.42 -12.60
C THR A 11 -20.32 -21.35 -13.35
N LEU A 12 -19.74 -22.50 -13.67
CA LEU A 12 -18.51 -22.61 -14.45
C LEU A 12 -18.85 -22.53 -15.95
N GLN A 13 -18.27 -21.58 -16.66
CA GLN A 13 -18.51 -21.36 -18.09
C GLN A 13 -17.19 -21.17 -18.86
N ASP A 14 -17.24 -21.42 -20.17
CA ASP A 14 -16.16 -21.00 -21.07
C ASP A 14 -16.18 -19.48 -21.26
N ILE A 15 -15.09 -18.84 -20.90
CA ILE A 15 -14.84 -17.41 -21.04
C ILE A 15 -13.92 -17.20 -22.23
N HIS A 16 -14.40 -16.40 -23.20
CA HIS A 16 -13.67 -16.12 -24.43
C HIS A 16 -12.25 -15.60 -24.14
N GLY A 17 -11.24 -16.34 -24.62
CA GLY A 17 -9.83 -16.00 -24.46
C GLY A 17 -9.22 -16.25 -23.07
N LYS A 18 -9.99 -16.79 -22.10
CA LYS A 18 -9.50 -17.09 -20.74
C LYS A 18 -9.66 -18.55 -20.31
N GLY A 19 -10.27 -19.39 -21.14
CA GLY A 19 -10.57 -20.77 -20.76
C GLY A 19 -11.83 -20.81 -19.90
N LYS A 20 -11.86 -21.60 -18.83
CA LYS A 20 -13.01 -21.66 -17.93
C LYS A 20 -12.97 -20.53 -16.89
N GLY A 21 -14.13 -20.12 -16.40
CA GLY A 21 -14.26 -19.10 -15.36
C GLY A 21 -15.59 -19.23 -14.62
N LEU A 22 -15.66 -18.65 -13.42
CA LEU A 22 -16.91 -18.60 -12.65
C LEU A 22 -17.71 -17.35 -13.01
N VAL A 23 -19.00 -17.52 -13.25
CA VAL A 23 -19.94 -16.43 -13.59
C VAL A 23 -21.08 -16.44 -12.59
N ALA A 24 -21.44 -15.27 -12.06
CA ALA A 24 -22.54 -15.13 -11.11
C ALA A 24 -23.90 -15.46 -11.76
N THR A 25 -24.70 -16.33 -11.13
CA THR A 25 -26.05 -16.72 -11.62
C THR A 25 -27.16 -15.82 -11.07
N SER A 26 -26.85 -15.09 -10.00
CA SER A 26 -27.67 -14.07 -9.33
C SER A 26 -26.78 -12.93 -8.87
N LYS A 27 -27.37 -11.80 -8.44
CA LYS A 27 -26.60 -10.75 -7.76
C LYS A 27 -25.98 -11.29 -6.47
N ILE A 28 -24.69 -11.07 -6.27
CA ILE A 28 -23.94 -11.44 -5.07
C ILE A 28 -23.59 -10.14 -4.35
N LEU A 29 -24.00 -10.02 -3.08
CA LEU A 29 -23.75 -8.82 -2.29
C LEU A 29 -22.32 -8.80 -1.75
N LYS A 30 -21.76 -7.61 -1.58
CA LYS A 30 -20.47 -7.40 -0.90
C LYS A 30 -20.38 -8.17 0.42
N GLY A 31 -19.24 -8.82 0.67
CA GLY A 31 -18.96 -9.63 1.85
C GLY A 31 -19.52 -11.05 1.81
N THR A 32 -20.31 -11.42 0.79
CA THR A 32 -20.83 -12.79 0.64
C THR A 32 -19.69 -13.77 0.41
N ARG A 33 -19.67 -14.87 1.16
CA ARG A 33 -18.81 -16.03 0.88
C ARG A 33 -19.34 -16.78 -0.35
N ILE A 34 -18.62 -16.68 -1.45
CA ILE A 34 -18.93 -17.31 -2.74
C ILE A 34 -18.55 -18.78 -2.73
N LEU A 35 -17.37 -19.11 -2.21
CA LEU A 35 -16.82 -20.46 -2.16
C LEU A 35 -16.19 -20.77 -0.79
N CYS A 36 -16.20 -22.05 -0.44
CA CYS A 36 -15.56 -22.62 0.75
C CYS A 36 -15.14 -24.06 0.44
N GLU A 37 -13.89 -24.26 0.03
CA GLU A 37 -13.43 -25.50 -0.60
C GLU A 37 -12.26 -26.14 0.15
N GLU A 38 -12.25 -27.47 0.25
CA GLU A 38 -11.11 -28.24 0.75
C GLU A 38 -10.13 -28.53 -0.40
N PRO A 39 -8.82 -28.54 -0.15
CA PRO A 39 -7.87 -28.87 -1.20
C PRO A 39 -7.94 -30.36 -1.53
N VAL A 40 -8.05 -30.68 -2.82
CA VAL A 40 -7.97 -32.06 -3.33
C VAL A 40 -6.53 -32.55 -3.46
N ILE A 41 -5.58 -31.61 -3.58
CA ILE A 41 -4.12 -31.88 -3.58
C ILE A 41 -3.46 -30.79 -2.75
N ARG A 42 -2.51 -31.17 -1.90
CA ARG A 42 -1.63 -30.26 -1.14
C ARG A 42 -0.17 -30.43 -1.58
N VAL A 43 0.55 -29.32 -1.66
CA VAL A 43 1.98 -29.28 -1.91
C VAL A 43 2.69 -28.39 -0.88
N PRO A 44 3.85 -28.82 -0.35
CA PRO A 44 4.59 -28.02 0.63
C PRO A 44 5.17 -26.75 0.00
N GLU A 45 5.38 -25.75 0.84
CA GLU A 45 6.04 -24.49 0.46
C GLU A 45 7.48 -24.74 0.03
N ASP A 46 7.93 -24.01 -1.01
CA ASP A 46 9.30 -24.03 -1.54
C ASP A 46 9.89 -25.43 -1.85
N ALA A 47 9.03 -26.42 -2.04
CA ALA A 47 9.45 -27.78 -2.30
C ALA A 47 10.16 -27.88 -3.66
N PRO A 48 11.44 -28.28 -3.72
CA PRO A 48 12.14 -28.45 -4.98
C PRO A 48 11.50 -29.59 -5.77
N ASP A 49 11.58 -29.47 -7.09
CA ASP A 49 11.16 -30.56 -7.97
C ASP A 49 12.04 -31.78 -7.73
N SER A 50 11.47 -32.81 -7.10
CA SER A 50 12.17 -34.00 -6.67
C SER A 50 11.33 -35.25 -6.92
N PRO A 51 11.95 -36.44 -7.09
CA PRO A 51 11.23 -37.69 -7.20
C PRO A 51 10.25 -37.94 -6.04
N VAL A 52 10.61 -37.49 -4.83
CA VAL A 52 9.76 -37.61 -3.62
C VAL A 52 8.51 -36.75 -3.75
N LEU A 53 8.65 -35.48 -4.15
CA LEU A 53 7.51 -34.58 -4.36
C LEU A 53 6.58 -35.13 -5.46
N ARG A 54 7.15 -35.55 -6.60
CA ARG A 54 6.38 -36.13 -7.72
C ARG A 54 5.62 -37.39 -7.32
N ALA A 55 6.25 -38.27 -6.53
CA ALA A 55 5.60 -39.47 -6.00
C ALA A 55 4.45 -39.12 -5.03
N SER A 56 4.64 -38.12 -4.16
CA SER A 56 3.59 -37.63 -3.25
C SER A 56 2.39 -37.06 -4.02
N ILE A 57 2.64 -36.22 -5.04
CA ILE A 57 1.60 -35.66 -5.90
C ILE A 57 0.84 -36.79 -6.63
N ARG A 58 1.56 -37.74 -7.22
CA ARG A 58 0.94 -38.88 -7.92
C ARG A 58 0.03 -39.67 -6.99
N ARG A 59 0.47 -39.97 -5.77
CA ARG A 59 -0.35 -40.67 -4.77
C ARG A 59 -1.65 -39.92 -4.46
N GLN A 60 -1.61 -38.59 -4.34
CA GLN A 60 -2.80 -37.78 -4.12
C GLN A 60 -3.74 -37.80 -5.34
N VAL A 61 -3.19 -37.70 -6.56
CA VAL A 61 -3.97 -37.78 -7.81
C VAL A 61 -4.64 -39.14 -7.96
N ASP A 62 -3.95 -40.23 -7.60
CA ASP A 62 -4.49 -41.60 -7.67
C ASP A 62 -5.62 -41.84 -6.63
N GLN A 63 -5.75 -40.99 -5.61
CA GLN A 63 -6.82 -41.02 -4.61
C GLN A 63 -8.06 -40.20 -5.00
N LEU A 64 -7.98 -39.40 -6.08
CA LEU A 64 -9.10 -38.62 -6.57
C LEU A 64 -10.18 -39.52 -7.18
N THR A 65 -11.45 -39.12 -7.05
CA THR A 65 -12.54 -39.70 -7.83
C THR A 65 -12.33 -39.46 -9.33
N SER A 66 -13.01 -40.23 -10.18
CA SER A 66 -12.93 -40.06 -11.65
C SER A 66 -13.23 -38.62 -12.07
N ASP A 67 -14.27 -38.02 -11.51
CA ASP A 67 -14.70 -36.66 -11.84
C ASP A 67 -13.69 -35.61 -11.36
N GLN A 68 -13.16 -35.75 -10.13
CA GLN A 68 -12.12 -34.87 -9.60
C GLN A 68 -10.83 -34.95 -10.42
N ARG A 69 -10.42 -36.17 -10.79
CA ARG A 69 -9.24 -36.41 -11.61
C ARG A 69 -9.41 -35.79 -12.99
N GLN A 70 -10.58 -35.95 -13.62
CA GLN A 70 -10.88 -35.34 -14.91
C GLN A 70 -10.86 -33.81 -14.81
N ALA A 71 -11.47 -33.22 -13.77
CA ALA A 71 -11.45 -31.79 -13.52
C ALA A 71 -10.02 -31.26 -13.36
N PHE A 72 -9.21 -31.89 -12.50
CA PHE A 72 -7.80 -31.55 -12.31
C PHE A 72 -6.99 -31.60 -13.61
N LEU A 73 -7.13 -32.68 -14.39
CA LEU A 73 -6.41 -32.84 -15.67
C LEU A 73 -6.88 -31.87 -16.76
N SER A 74 -8.05 -31.25 -16.60
CA SER A 74 -8.58 -30.23 -17.52
C SER A 74 -8.10 -28.81 -17.21
N MET A 75 -7.45 -28.59 -16.06
CA MET A 75 -6.90 -27.29 -15.68
C MET A 75 -5.75 -26.87 -16.60
N CYS A 76 -5.50 -25.56 -16.68
CA CYS A 76 -4.43 -25.00 -17.50
C CYS A 76 -3.06 -25.51 -17.05
N ASN A 77 -2.15 -25.79 -17.99
CA ASN A 77 -0.75 -26.07 -17.70
C ASN A 77 0.15 -25.23 -18.59
N VAL A 78 0.77 -24.19 -18.02
CA VAL A 78 1.71 -23.32 -18.77
C VAL A 78 3.14 -23.87 -18.82
N TYR A 79 3.39 -25.03 -18.19
CA TYR A 79 4.67 -25.74 -18.18
C TYR A 79 4.56 -27.04 -19.00
N PRO A 80 4.72 -26.98 -20.34
CA PRO A 80 4.69 -28.20 -21.17
C PRO A 80 5.89 -29.10 -20.85
N GLY A 81 5.65 -30.41 -20.69
CA GLY A 81 6.68 -31.40 -20.35
C GLY A 81 6.14 -32.84 -20.29
N GLU A 82 6.99 -33.79 -19.89
CA GLU A 82 6.63 -35.21 -19.72
C GLU A 82 5.46 -35.43 -18.74
N THR A 83 4.76 -36.57 -18.82
CA THR A 83 3.59 -36.89 -17.97
C THR A 83 3.88 -36.77 -16.46
N ALA A 84 5.08 -37.15 -16.01
CA ALA A 84 5.49 -36.99 -14.61
C ALA A 84 5.61 -35.51 -14.19
N SER A 85 5.89 -34.63 -15.15
CA SER A 85 5.96 -33.19 -15.01
C SER A 85 4.61 -32.50 -15.24
N GLN A 86 3.63 -33.20 -15.84
CA GLN A 86 2.30 -32.65 -16.13
C GLN A 86 1.56 -32.26 -14.85
N TYR A 87 1.50 -33.15 -13.84
CA TYR A 87 0.79 -32.85 -12.58
C TYR A 87 1.43 -31.65 -11.87
N LEU A 88 2.77 -31.61 -11.83
CA LEU A 88 3.49 -30.49 -11.23
C LEU A 88 3.29 -29.19 -12.02
N GLY A 89 3.22 -29.27 -13.36
CA GLY A 89 2.94 -28.12 -14.22
C GLY A 89 1.53 -27.54 -13.97
N ILE A 90 0.52 -28.40 -13.89
CA ILE A 90 -0.85 -28.00 -13.50
C ILE A 90 -0.83 -27.34 -12.12
N ILE A 91 -0.18 -27.97 -11.14
CA ILE A 91 -0.12 -27.44 -9.77
C ILE A 91 0.57 -26.08 -9.74
N ARG A 92 1.73 -25.92 -10.39
CA ARG A 92 2.45 -24.65 -10.44
C ARG A 92 1.66 -23.53 -11.14
N THR A 93 0.78 -23.90 -12.07
CA THR A 93 -0.05 -22.94 -12.80
C THR A 93 -1.24 -22.47 -11.96
N ASN A 94 -1.87 -23.37 -11.19
CA ASN A 94 -3.20 -23.12 -10.64
C ASN A 94 -3.27 -23.09 -9.10
N ALA A 95 -2.25 -23.61 -8.39
CA ALA A 95 -2.33 -23.74 -6.94
C ALA A 95 -2.57 -22.40 -6.25
N LEU A 96 -3.48 -22.40 -5.28
CA LEU A 96 -3.76 -21.26 -4.43
C LEU A 96 -3.06 -21.44 -3.07
N PRO A 97 -2.67 -20.34 -2.40
CA PRO A 97 -1.98 -20.41 -1.13
C PRO A 97 -2.84 -21.09 -0.06
N ILE A 98 -2.20 -21.93 0.74
CA ILE A 98 -2.73 -22.47 2.00
C ILE A 98 -1.81 -22.03 3.15
N ASP A 99 -2.07 -22.49 4.37
CA ASP A 99 -1.23 -22.25 5.56
C ASP A 99 0.27 -22.40 5.28
N THR A 100 0.66 -23.57 4.74
CA THR A 100 2.04 -23.89 4.38
C THR A 100 2.07 -24.50 2.99
N GLY A 101 2.36 -23.67 1.98
CA GLY A 101 2.52 -24.08 0.59
C GLY A 101 1.29 -23.79 -0.27
N GLY A 102 0.87 -24.78 -1.08
CA GLY A 102 -0.18 -24.60 -2.08
C GLY A 102 -1.21 -25.73 -2.09
N GLY A 103 -2.43 -25.40 -2.49
CA GLY A 103 -3.54 -26.33 -2.64
C GLY A 103 -4.18 -26.25 -4.02
N ILE A 104 -4.71 -27.38 -4.50
CA ILE A 104 -5.60 -27.43 -5.66
C ILE A 104 -7.04 -27.54 -5.20
N PHE A 105 -7.88 -26.69 -5.78
CA PHE A 105 -9.28 -26.51 -5.49
C PHE A 105 -10.01 -26.51 -6.84
N LEU A 106 -10.97 -27.41 -7.05
CA LEU A 106 -11.57 -27.63 -8.37
C LEU A 106 -12.29 -26.38 -8.90
N ASP A 107 -13.05 -25.70 -8.03
CA ASP A 107 -13.77 -24.49 -8.41
C ASP A 107 -12.91 -23.25 -8.22
N ALA A 108 -12.26 -23.09 -7.05
CA ALA A 108 -11.51 -21.86 -6.75
C ALA A 108 -10.31 -21.65 -7.69
N CYS A 109 -9.63 -22.71 -8.14
CA CYS A 109 -8.53 -22.60 -9.12
C CYS A 109 -9.02 -22.27 -10.54
N SER A 110 -10.32 -22.39 -10.82
CA SER A 110 -10.91 -22.02 -12.12
C SER A 110 -11.28 -20.53 -12.20
N ILE A 111 -11.09 -19.75 -11.15
CA ILE A 111 -11.40 -18.32 -11.14
C ILE A 111 -10.32 -17.53 -11.87
N ASN A 112 -10.73 -16.72 -12.85
CA ASN A 112 -9.82 -15.93 -13.67
C ASN A 112 -9.25 -14.70 -12.96
N HIS A 113 -8.17 -14.18 -13.54
CA HIS A 113 -7.53 -12.97 -13.08
C HIS A 113 -8.22 -11.69 -13.54
N ALA A 114 -8.34 -10.71 -12.63
CA ALA A 114 -8.40 -9.29 -12.96
C ALA A 114 -7.51 -8.49 -12.00
N CYS A 115 -6.89 -7.40 -12.48
CA CYS A 115 -6.10 -6.51 -11.61
C CYS A 115 -7.00 -5.65 -10.71
N ASP A 116 -8.25 -5.43 -11.11
CA ASP A 116 -9.32 -4.81 -10.33
C ASP A 116 -10.39 -5.85 -9.97
N ASN A 117 -9.94 -6.96 -9.38
CA ASN A 117 -10.77 -8.11 -9.04
C ASN A 117 -11.97 -7.74 -8.16
N ASN A 118 -13.06 -8.49 -8.32
CA ASN A 118 -14.30 -8.29 -7.56
C ASN A 118 -14.48 -9.28 -6.40
N ALA A 119 -13.60 -10.28 -6.28
CA ALA A 119 -13.57 -11.21 -5.15
C ALA A 119 -12.16 -11.39 -4.60
N GLN A 120 -12.06 -11.66 -3.30
CA GLN A 120 -10.81 -11.93 -2.60
C GLN A 120 -10.70 -13.41 -2.26
N LYS A 121 -9.50 -13.94 -2.47
CA LYS A 121 -9.13 -15.30 -2.03
C LYS A 121 -8.45 -15.26 -0.67
N ALA A 122 -8.79 -16.20 0.19
CA ALA A 122 -8.13 -16.37 1.48
C ALA A 122 -8.16 -17.83 1.93
N TRP A 123 -7.03 -18.31 2.46
CA TRP A 123 -7.03 -19.52 3.27
C TRP A 123 -7.59 -19.19 4.66
N ASN A 124 -8.58 -19.96 5.09
CA ASN A 124 -9.17 -19.82 6.43
C ASN A 124 -8.65 -20.95 7.32
N ASP A 125 -7.66 -20.61 8.14
CA ASP A 125 -7.01 -21.54 9.07
C ASP A 125 -7.97 -22.13 10.11
N ASN A 126 -9.01 -21.39 10.50
CA ASN A 126 -9.96 -21.84 11.53
C ASN A 126 -10.76 -23.07 11.08
N ILE A 127 -11.10 -23.13 9.79
CA ILE A 127 -11.91 -24.21 9.20
C ILE A 127 -11.13 -25.09 8.23
N GLY A 128 -9.84 -24.80 7.98
CA GLY A 128 -8.99 -25.56 7.08
C GLY A 128 -9.46 -25.58 5.63
N ARG A 129 -10.05 -24.46 5.14
CA ARG A 129 -10.63 -24.35 3.80
C ARG A 129 -10.19 -23.07 3.09
N HIS A 130 -10.14 -23.12 1.76
CA HIS A 130 -9.95 -21.94 0.94
C HIS A 130 -11.30 -21.27 0.67
N THR A 131 -11.35 -19.97 0.88
CA THR A 131 -12.56 -19.17 0.80
C THR A 131 -12.43 -18.09 -0.26
N ILE A 132 -13.56 -17.77 -0.91
CA ILE A 132 -13.67 -16.65 -1.85
C ILE A 132 -14.80 -15.75 -1.35
N HIS A 133 -14.53 -14.45 -1.13
CA HIS A 133 -15.53 -13.49 -0.71
C HIS A 133 -15.66 -12.33 -1.70
N ALA A 134 -16.88 -11.84 -1.91
CA ALA A 134 -17.13 -10.68 -2.77
C ALA A 134 -16.60 -9.39 -2.11
N LEU A 135 -15.74 -8.65 -2.81
CA LEU A 135 -15.21 -7.35 -2.33
C LEU A 135 -16.19 -6.20 -2.56
N ARG A 136 -17.08 -6.36 -3.54
CA ARG A 136 -18.17 -5.46 -3.91
C ARG A 136 -19.37 -6.28 -4.37
N ASP A 137 -20.48 -5.60 -4.64
CA ASP A 137 -21.59 -6.23 -5.35
C ASP A 137 -21.13 -6.74 -6.72
N ILE A 138 -21.54 -7.97 -7.06
CA ILE A 138 -21.29 -8.63 -8.35
C ILE A 138 -22.64 -8.89 -8.99
N GLU A 139 -22.87 -8.35 -10.19
CA GLU A 139 -24.16 -8.46 -10.85
C GLU A 139 -24.36 -9.83 -11.51
N LYS A 140 -25.62 -10.23 -11.72
CA LYS A 140 -25.92 -11.48 -12.44
C LYS A 140 -25.28 -11.45 -13.84
N GLY A 141 -24.55 -12.51 -14.18
CA GLY A 141 -23.83 -12.64 -15.45
C GLY A 141 -22.44 -12.02 -15.44
N GLU A 142 -22.03 -11.35 -14.37
CA GLU A 142 -20.66 -10.85 -14.21
C GLU A 142 -19.70 -11.99 -13.86
N GLU A 143 -18.51 -11.97 -14.46
CA GLU A 143 -17.42 -12.90 -14.15
C GLU A 143 -16.88 -12.62 -12.73
N ILE A 144 -16.77 -13.67 -11.92
CA ILE A 144 -16.10 -13.61 -10.61
C ILE A 144 -14.60 -13.71 -10.88
N THR A 145 -13.83 -12.76 -10.35
CA THR A 145 -12.39 -12.66 -10.60
C THR A 145 -11.61 -12.44 -9.32
N ILE A 146 -10.37 -12.93 -9.29
CA ILE A 146 -9.39 -12.76 -8.20
C ILE A 146 -8.10 -12.14 -8.74
N THR A 147 -7.23 -11.62 -7.87
CA THR A 147 -5.86 -11.29 -8.28
C THR A 147 -4.95 -12.52 -8.22
N TYR A 148 -4.13 -12.75 -9.24
CA TYR A 148 -3.08 -13.80 -9.25
C TYR A 148 -1.74 -13.28 -8.72
N ILE A 149 -1.60 -11.96 -8.60
CA ILE A 149 -0.40 -11.28 -8.13
C ILE A 149 -0.63 -10.80 -6.70
N GLY A 150 0.39 -10.92 -5.85
CA GLY A 150 0.26 -10.58 -4.43
C GLY A 150 0.20 -9.08 -4.15
N VAL A 151 0.97 -8.29 -4.89
CA VAL A 151 1.04 -6.84 -4.73
C VAL A 151 0.57 -6.18 -6.01
N LEU A 152 -0.43 -5.31 -5.90
CA LEU A 152 -0.91 -4.53 -7.03
C LEU A 152 0.16 -3.46 -7.36
N ASN A 153 0.72 -3.55 -8.56
CA ASN A 153 1.83 -2.71 -9.02
C ASN A 153 1.40 -1.90 -10.26
N ASN A 154 2.24 -1.04 -10.84
CA ASN A 154 1.92 -0.34 -12.08
C ASN A 154 1.64 -1.30 -13.26
N ARG A 155 0.94 -0.81 -14.29
CA ARG A 155 0.46 -1.61 -15.43
C ARG A 155 1.56 -2.42 -16.07
N ARG A 156 2.73 -1.82 -16.30
CA ARG A 156 3.87 -2.49 -16.92
C ARG A 156 4.30 -3.71 -16.09
N THR A 157 4.55 -3.52 -14.80
CA THR A 157 4.97 -4.60 -13.91
C THR A 157 3.92 -5.69 -13.80
N ARG A 158 2.62 -5.35 -13.69
CA ARG A 158 1.54 -6.36 -13.69
C ARG A 158 1.55 -7.20 -14.96
N GLN A 159 1.63 -6.57 -16.14
CA GLN A 159 1.66 -7.28 -17.42
C GLN A 159 2.90 -8.17 -17.57
N GLU A 160 4.09 -7.68 -17.17
CA GLU A 160 5.32 -8.46 -17.22
C GLU A 160 5.23 -9.72 -16.35
N VAL A 161 4.71 -9.60 -15.13
CA VAL A 161 4.53 -10.75 -14.21
C VAL A 161 3.54 -11.75 -14.79
N LEU A 162 2.38 -11.29 -15.28
CA LEU A 162 1.34 -12.16 -15.83
C LEU A 162 1.82 -12.87 -17.10
N ARG A 163 2.52 -12.17 -17.99
CA ARG A 163 3.08 -12.76 -19.21
C ARG A 163 4.16 -13.79 -18.89
N LYS A 164 5.00 -13.55 -17.88
CA LYS A 164 6.10 -14.45 -17.49
C LYS A 164 5.59 -15.68 -16.73
N LYS A 165 4.64 -15.52 -15.81
CA LYS A 165 4.18 -16.60 -14.92
C LYS A 165 2.99 -17.38 -15.46
N PHE A 166 2.07 -16.70 -16.15
CA PHE A 166 0.79 -17.27 -16.57
C PHE A 166 0.57 -17.22 -18.10
N MET A 167 1.55 -16.73 -18.86
CA MET A 167 1.56 -16.76 -20.33
C MET A 167 0.37 -16.06 -21.00
N PHE A 168 -0.21 -15.03 -20.37
CA PHE A 168 -1.27 -14.21 -20.97
C PHE A 168 -1.04 -12.71 -20.78
N THR A 169 -1.74 -11.90 -21.57
CA THR A 169 -1.79 -10.44 -21.43
C THR A 169 -3.13 -10.06 -20.80
N CYS A 170 -3.11 -9.31 -19.70
CA CYS A 170 -4.33 -8.93 -19.01
C CYS A 170 -5.08 -7.83 -19.76
N VAL A 171 -6.39 -8.03 -19.94
CA VAL A 171 -7.29 -7.06 -20.59
C VAL A 171 -8.42 -6.61 -19.65
N CYS A 172 -8.23 -6.75 -18.32
CA CYS A 172 -9.18 -6.25 -17.33
C CYS A 172 -9.38 -4.74 -17.47
N ARG A 173 -10.43 -4.19 -16.84
CA ARG A 173 -10.75 -2.76 -16.93
C ARG A 173 -9.58 -1.88 -16.54
N LEU A 174 -8.84 -2.24 -15.47
CA LEU A 174 -7.65 -1.48 -15.05
C LEU A 174 -6.51 -1.51 -16.08
N CYS A 175 -6.24 -2.67 -16.70
CA CYS A 175 -5.21 -2.80 -17.72
C CYS A 175 -5.62 -2.26 -19.11
N SER A 176 -6.91 -2.03 -19.32
CA SER A 176 -7.49 -1.49 -20.55
C SER A 176 -7.76 0.01 -20.48
N LEU A 177 -7.37 0.68 -19.38
CA LEU A 177 -7.48 2.12 -19.26
C LEU A 177 -6.72 2.85 -20.38
N PRO A 178 -7.26 3.99 -20.88
CA PRO A 178 -6.52 4.94 -21.68
C PRO A 178 -5.21 5.35 -21.01
N GLU A 179 -4.20 5.72 -21.80
CA GLU A 179 -2.83 5.98 -21.32
C GLU A 179 -2.77 7.01 -20.18
N HIS A 180 -3.48 8.13 -20.28
CA HIS A 180 -3.50 9.15 -19.23
C HIS A 180 -4.12 8.66 -17.90
N LEU A 181 -5.23 7.92 -17.95
CA LEU A 181 -5.85 7.33 -16.75
C LEU A 181 -5.01 6.19 -16.18
N SER A 182 -4.34 5.42 -17.04
CA SER A 182 -3.39 4.39 -16.63
C SER A 182 -2.21 5.02 -15.89
N ALA A 183 -1.66 6.13 -16.41
CA ALA A 183 -0.55 6.85 -15.78
C ALA A 183 -0.94 7.42 -14.41
N GLU A 184 -2.15 7.96 -14.27
CA GLU A 184 -2.66 8.42 -12.97
C GLU A 184 -2.84 7.26 -11.97
N SER A 185 -3.41 6.14 -12.42
CA SER A 185 -3.52 4.95 -11.57
C SER A 185 -2.15 4.40 -11.17
N ASP A 186 -1.20 4.37 -12.10
CA ASP A 186 0.15 3.85 -11.86
C ASP A 186 0.91 4.74 -10.88
N ARG A 187 0.81 6.08 -10.99
CA ARG A 187 1.36 7.03 -9.99
C ARG A 187 0.85 6.75 -8.58
N ARG A 188 -0.46 6.52 -8.42
CA ARG A 188 -1.06 6.21 -7.11
C ARG A 188 -0.54 4.89 -6.55
N LEU A 189 -0.48 3.84 -7.38
CA LEU A 189 0.03 2.53 -6.97
C LEU A 189 1.52 2.60 -6.59
N ASP A 190 2.34 3.27 -7.38
CA ASP A 190 3.76 3.47 -7.09
C ASP A 190 3.95 4.26 -5.77
N GLY A 191 3.10 5.28 -5.53
CA GLY A 191 3.05 6.01 -4.26
C GLY A 191 2.72 5.11 -3.06
N ILE A 192 1.73 4.22 -3.19
CA ILE A 192 1.37 3.25 -2.14
C ILE A 192 2.55 2.32 -1.83
N LEU A 193 3.23 1.79 -2.84
CA LEU A 193 4.37 0.87 -2.67
C LEU A 193 5.57 1.55 -2.03
N ARG A 194 5.81 2.81 -2.40
CA ARG A 194 6.85 3.62 -1.81
C ARG A 194 6.57 3.89 -0.34
N LEU A 195 5.34 4.29 0.01
CA LEU A 195 4.93 4.50 1.39
C LEU A 195 5.05 3.21 2.20
N ASP A 196 4.61 2.07 1.65
CA ASP A 196 4.77 0.76 2.28
C ASP A 196 6.24 0.46 2.61
N SER A 197 7.14 0.75 1.66
CA SER A 197 8.58 0.63 1.87
C SER A 197 9.10 1.56 2.96
N CYS A 198 8.60 2.80 3.04
CA CYS A 198 8.97 3.75 4.10
C CYS A 198 8.46 3.35 5.48
N ILE A 199 7.24 2.83 5.56
CA ILE A 199 6.61 2.33 6.80
C ILE A 199 7.37 1.11 7.32
N GLY A 200 7.71 0.16 6.44
CA GLY A 200 8.36 -1.10 6.82
C GLY A 200 9.87 -1.03 7.05
N ARG A 201 10.59 -0.04 6.48
CA ARG A 201 12.07 -0.02 6.41
C ARG A 201 12.77 -0.17 7.76
N GLU A 202 12.31 0.57 8.76
CA GLU A 202 12.94 0.62 10.09
C GLU A 202 12.19 -0.23 11.14
N GLY A 203 11.11 -0.90 10.72
CA GLY A 203 10.25 -1.70 11.59
C GLY A 203 9.85 -0.96 12.87
N LEU A 204 9.92 -1.66 14.00
CA LEU A 204 9.58 -1.10 15.31
C LEU A 204 10.44 0.12 15.69
N MET A 205 11.71 0.17 15.29
CA MET A 205 12.58 1.30 15.62
C MET A 205 12.12 2.58 14.92
N GLY A 206 11.63 2.48 13.68
CA GLY A 206 11.08 3.63 12.95
C GLY A 206 9.79 4.15 13.56
N ILE A 207 8.93 3.23 14.03
CA ILE A 207 7.72 3.56 14.77
C ILE A 207 8.08 4.36 16.03
N LEU A 208 9.09 3.92 16.79
CA LEU A 208 9.47 4.56 18.05
C LEU A 208 10.24 5.88 17.86
N SER A 209 11.01 6.02 16.78
CA SER A 209 11.89 7.17 16.54
C SER A 209 11.13 8.41 16.08
N ASP A 210 10.19 8.27 15.13
CA ASP A 210 9.39 9.36 14.59
C ASP A 210 7.94 8.90 14.30
N PRO A 211 7.16 8.63 15.35
CA PRO A 211 5.83 8.03 15.21
C PRO A 211 4.86 8.93 14.44
N LYS A 212 5.01 10.26 14.54
CA LYS A 212 4.18 11.21 13.79
C LYS A 212 4.45 11.09 12.29
N ARG A 213 5.73 11.00 11.89
CA ARG A 213 6.12 10.83 10.48
C ARG A 213 5.57 9.52 9.92
N ILE A 214 5.75 8.41 10.63
CA ILE A 214 5.26 7.10 10.16
C ILE A 214 3.74 7.10 10.10
N LEU A 215 3.04 7.64 11.10
CA LEU A 215 1.58 7.77 11.06
C LEU A 215 1.11 8.63 9.88
N GLY A 216 1.84 9.71 9.54
CA GLY A 216 1.58 10.54 8.37
C GLY A 216 1.76 9.80 7.05
N TYR A 217 2.75 8.89 6.95
CA TYR A 217 2.90 8.01 5.78
C TYR A 217 1.71 7.06 5.65
N VAL A 218 1.25 6.49 6.75
CA VAL A 218 0.07 5.61 6.75
C VAL A 218 -1.21 6.39 6.40
N ASP A 219 -1.41 7.61 6.91
CA ASP A 219 -2.54 8.49 6.51
C ASP A 219 -2.54 8.71 5.00
N ARG A 220 -1.38 9.09 4.43
CA ARG A 220 -1.26 9.28 2.98
C ARG A 220 -1.54 7.99 2.22
N GLN A 221 -1.07 6.84 2.70
CA GLN A 221 -1.30 5.55 2.07
C GLN A 221 -2.80 5.19 2.06
N VAL A 222 -3.50 5.41 3.17
CA VAL A 222 -4.96 5.21 3.27
C VAL A 222 -5.73 6.11 2.30
N ARG A 223 -5.33 7.38 2.17
CA ARG A 223 -5.96 8.30 1.19
C ARG A 223 -5.79 7.79 -0.25
N LEU A 224 -4.58 7.33 -0.61
CA LEU A 224 -4.32 6.77 -1.94
C LEU A 224 -5.14 5.49 -2.20
N TYR A 225 -5.30 4.62 -1.20
CA TYR A 225 -6.20 3.47 -1.31
C TYR A 225 -7.65 3.90 -1.56
N ASN A 226 -8.16 4.86 -0.79
CA ASN A 226 -9.53 5.36 -0.96
C ASN A 226 -9.75 6.00 -2.35
N GLU A 227 -8.75 6.69 -2.90
CA GLU A 227 -8.79 7.22 -4.26
C GLU A 227 -8.78 6.11 -5.33
N GLN A 228 -8.04 5.02 -5.10
CA GLN A 228 -7.99 3.86 -6.00
C GLN A 228 -9.33 3.08 -5.99
N GLY A 229 -9.90 2.91 -4.80
CA GLY A 229 -11.20 2.30 -4.55
C GLY A 229 -11.32 1.88 -3.07
N PRO A 230 -12.44 2.16 -2.38
CA PRO A 230 -12.58 1.94 -0.93
C PRO A 230 -12.53 0.46 -0.50
N ASP A 231 -12.51 -0.46 -1.46
CA ASP A 231 -12.55 -1.90 -1.25
C ASP A 231 -11.19 -2.58 -1.56
N ASP A 232 -10.10 -1.81 -1.62
CA ASP A 232 -8.76 -2.37 -1.81
C ASP A 232 -8.34 -3.26 -0.62
N VAL A 233 -7.80 -4.43 -0.95
CA VAL A 233 -7.42 -5.47 0.03
C VAL A 233 -6.23 -5.07 0.91
N GLY A 234 -5.46 -4.04 0.52
CA GLY A 234 -4.38 -3.46 1.31
C GLY A 234 -4.84 -2.46 2.38
N LEU A 235 -6.02 -1.86 2.21
CA LEU A 235 -6.55 -0.85 3.13
C LEU A 235 -6.68 -1.34 4.59
N PRO A 236 -7.18 -2.56 4.88
CA PRO A 236 -7.30 -3.07 6.25
C PRO A 236 -5.93 -3.20 6.94
N ARG A 237 -4.89 -3.59 6.19
CA ARG A 237 -3.52 -3.67 6.71
C ARG A 237 -3.00 -2.28 7.07
N ALA A 238 -3.21 -1.27 6.23
CA ALA A 238 -2.76 0.09 6.53
C ALA A 238 -3.40 0.64 7.82
N PHE A 239 -4.69 0.38 8.05
CA PHE A 239 -5.31 0.71 9.34
C PHE A 239 -4.67 -0.05 10.50
N PHE A 240 -4.36 -1.33 10.32
CA PHE A 240 -3.69 -2.10 11.37
C PHE A 240 -2.29 -1.55 11.68
N ASP A 241 -1.50 -1.17 10.67
CA ASP A 241 -0.19 -0.52 10.85
C ASP A 241 -0.33 0.77 11.68
N ALA A 242 -1.35 1.61 11.41
CA ALA A 242 -1.66 2.79 12.23
C ALA A 242 -2.03 2.44 13.68
N ALA A 243 -2.78 1.34 13.89
CA ALA A 243 -3.11 0.86 15.23
C ALA A 243 -1.86 0.44 16.01
N GLN A 244 -0.92 -0.26 15.37
CA GLN A 244 0.33 -0.70 15.99
C GLN A 244 1.22 0.48 16.42
N ILE A 245 1.28 1.54 15.58
CA ILE A 245 1.96 2.80 15.91
C ILE A 245 1.31 3.46 17.13
N CYS A 246 -0.02 3.59 17.13
CA CYS A 246 -0.74 4.21 18.24
C CYS A 246 -0.55 3.42 19.55
N ALA A 247 -0.69 2.08 19.50
CA ALA A 247 -0.48 1.20 20.64
C ALA A 247 0.95 1.30 21.19
N ALA A 248 1.96 1.38 20.31
CA ALA A 248 3.36 1.53 20.71
C ALA A 248 3.64 2.80 21.54
N HIS A 249 2.85 3.85 21.34
CA HIS A 249 2.97 5.12 22.07
C HIS A 249 1.88 5.33 23.13
N GLY A 250 1.12 4.28 23.46
CA GLY A 250 0.10 4.28 24.50
C GLY A 250 -1.22 4.97 24.13
N ASP A 251 -1.45 5.26 22.84
CA ASP A 251 -2.69 5.90 22.34
C ASP A 251 -3.77 4.85 22.08
N LEU A 252 -4.37 4.34 23.16
CA LEU A 252 -5.35 3.25 23.09
C LEU A 252 -6.65 3.66 22.39
N ALA A 253 -7.06 4.94 22.49
CA ALA A 253 -8.25 5.45 21.83
C ALA A 253 -8.15 5.33 20.30
N ARG A 254 -7.04 5.82 19.70
CA ARG A 254 -6.82 5.69 18.25
C ARG A 254 -6.54 4.26 17.84
N ALA A 255 -5.75 3.53 18.62
CA ALA A 255 -5.45 2.13 18.35
C ALA A 255 -6.73 1.30 18.24
N ARG A 256 -7.72 1.53 19.11
CA ARG A 256 -9.04 0.90 19.02
C ARG A 256 -9.74 1.21 17.70
N VAL A 257 -9.92 2.49 17.37
CA VAL A 257 -10.63 2.91 16.15
C VAL A 257 -9.98 2.34 14.89
N PHE A 258 -8.64 2.41 14.79
CA PHE A 258 -7.91 1.83 13.68
C PHE A 258 -8.06 0.30 13.60
N THR A 259 -7.99 -0.39 14.74
CA THR A 259 -8.19 -1.85 14.79
C THR A 259 -9.61 -2.24 14.36
N GLU A 260 -10.63 -1.48 14.77
CA GLU A 260 -12.02 -1.69 14.35
C GLU A 260 -12.19 -1.53 12.83
N ARG A 261 -11.54 -0.52 12.22
CA ARG A 261 -11.53 -0.34 10.76
C ARG A 261 -10.83 -1.49 10.03
N ALA A 262 -9.68 -1.94 10.55
CA ALA A 262 -8.97 -3.10 10.00
C ALA A 262 -9.85 -4.37 10.06
N ALA A 263 -10.48 -4.64 11.21
CA ALA A 263 -11.36 -5.78 11.39
C ALA A 263 -12.58 -5.75 10.45
N ALA A 264 -13.18 -4.56 10.25
CA ALA A 264 -14.30 -4.38 9.31
C ALA A 264 -13.90 -4.68 7.87
N GLY A 265 -12.69 -4.29 7.46
CA GLY A 265 -12.16 -4.60 6.13
C GLY A 265 -11.87 -6.08 5.92
N TRP A 266 -11.19 -6.74 6.86
CA TRP A 266 -10.92 -8.18 6.77
C TRP A 266 -12.18 -9.03 6.86
N LEU A 267 -13.21 -8.58 7.59
CA LEU A 267 -14.52 -9.24 7.62
C LEU A 267 -15.10 -9.40 6.21
N VAL A 268 -14.98 -8.38 5.35
CA VAL A 268 -15.46 -8.43 3.97
C VAL A 268 -14.67 -9.44 3.13
N GLY A 269 -13.34 -9.49 3.28
CA GLY A 269 -12.47 -10.32 2.46
C GLY A 269 -12.31 -11.77 2.92
N GLU A 270 -12.56 -12.07 4.21
CA GLU A 270 -12.22 -13.35 4.83
C GLU A 270 -13.36 -14.00 5.62
N GLY A 271 -14.43 -13.24 5.92
CA GLY A 271 -15.54 -13.71 6.74
C GLY A 271 -15.28 -13.59 8.25
N ASP A 272 -16.34 -13.77 9.04
CA ASP A 272 -16.34 -13.56 10.48
C ASP A 272 -15.71 -14.70 11.30
N ASP A 273 -15.55 -15.87 10.69
CA ASP A 273 -14.90 -17.06 11.24
C ASP A 273 -13.39 -17.12 10.95
N SER A 274 -12.82 -16.16 10.22
CA SER A 274 -11.36 -16.04 10.03
C SER A 274 -10.67 -15.71 11.36
N LEU A 275 -9.59 -16.43 11.68
CA LEU A 275 -8.78 -16.14 12.87
C LEU A 275 -8.28 -14.69 12.89
N ARG A 276 -7.98 -14.12 11.71
CA ARG A 276 -7.54 -12.73 11.60
C ARG A 276 -8.61 -11.76 12.07
N VAL A 277 -9.85 -11.98 11.65
CA VAL A 277 -11.01 -11.15 12.03
C VAL A 277 -11.35 -11.34 13.50
N LEU A 278 -11.32 -12.58 14.01
CA LEU A 278 -11.55 -12.86 15.43
C LEU A 278 -10.51 -12.19 16.32
N ASN A 279 -9.23 -12.35 16.01
CA ASN A 279 -8.12 -11.79 16.78
C ASN A 279 -8.14 -10.25 16.75
N THR A 280 -8.40 -9.65 15.61
CA THR A 280 -8.44 -8.17 15.49
C THR A 280 -9.67 -7.58 16.16
N ARG A 281 -10.83 -8.23 16.12
CA ARG A 281 -12.00 -7.83 16.94
C ARG A 281 -11.72 -7.92 18.44
N GLN A 282 -11.02 -8.97 18.87
CA GLN A 282 -10.60 -9.09 20.28
C GLN A 282 -9.62 -7.96 20.65
N LEU A 283 -8.66 -7.68 19.77
CA LEU A 283 -7.69 -6.63 20.00
C LEU A 283 -8.32 -5.23 20.02
N ALA A 284 -9.32 -4.96 19.18
CA ALA A 284 -10.07 -3.70 19.25
C ALA A 284 -10.72 -3.47 20.63
N ARG A 285 -11.19 -4.54 21.29
CA ARG A 285 -11.77 -4.45 22.64
C ARG A 285 -10.71 -4.23 23.72
N ASN A 286 -9.48 -4.67 23.49
CA ASN A 286 -8.36 -4.53 24.41
C ASN A 286 -7.07 -4.19 23.66
N PRO A 287 -6.89 -2.94 23.17
CA PRO A 287 -5.72 -2.61 22.34
C PRO A 287 -4.39 -2.74 23.08
N SER A 288 -4.41 -2.70 24.42
CA SER A 288 -3.24 -2.94 25.26
C SER A 288 -2.75 -4.39 25.27
N SER A 289 -3.49 -5.35 24.70
CA SER A 289 -3.01 -6.72 24.54
C SER A 289 -2.14 -6.93 23.30
N HIS A 290 -1.93 -5.89 22.47
CA HIS A 290 -1.02 -5.99 21.32
C HIS A 290 0.44 -6.00 21.77
N ASP A 291 1.29 -6.78 21.11
CA ASP A 291 2.71 -6.95 21.48
C ASP A 291 3.53 -5.65 21.43
N THR A 292 3.12 -4.68 20.60
CA THR A 292 3.80 -3.37 20.54
C THR A 292 3.40 -2.43 21.68
N TYR A 293 2.36 -2.74 22.47
CA TYR A 293 1.88 -1.81 23.49
C TYR A 293 2.94 -1.50 24.56
N GLY A 294 3.03 -0.23 24.95
CA GLY A 294 3.77 0.18 26.15
C GLY A 294 5.27 0.46 25.95
N HIS A 295 5.78 0.47 24.71
CA HIS A 295 7.15 0.90 24.44
C HIS A 295 7.38 2.40 24.71
N SER A 296 6.33 3.22 24.56
CA SER A 296 6.33 4.66 24.88
C SER A 296 4.97 5.07 25.44
N ALA A 297 4.96 6.14 26.23
CA ALA A 297 3.75 6.75 26.78
C ALA A 297 3.48 8.16 26.22
N ALA A 298 4.16 8.54 25.13
CA ALA A 298 4.12 9.90 24.59
C ALA A 298 2.72 10.35 24.15
N TRP A 299 1.83 9.42 23.78
CA TRP A 299 0.47 9.70 23.31
C TRP A 299 -0.60 9.05 24.18
N ARG A 300 -0.30 8.86 25.47
CA ARG A 300 -1.15 8.11 26.40
C ARG A 300 -2.61 8.57 26.35
N THR A 301 -3.51 7.65 26.02
CA THR A 301 -4.97 7.79 26.10
C THR A 301 -5.57 6.47 26.61
N ALA A 302 -6.70 6.53 27.30
CA ALA A 302 -7.52 5.37 27.57
C ALA A 302 -8.30 4.95 26.30
N ALA A 303 -8.69 3.68 26.20
CA ALA A 303 -9.42 3.17 25.03
C ALA A 303 -10.80 3.84 24.83
N ASP A 304 -11.34 4.48 25.87
CA ASP A 304 -12.63 5.17 25.86
C ASP A 304 -12.48 6.70 25.69
N ASP A 305 -11.26 7.23 25.58
CA ASP A 305 -11.00 8.67 25.31
C ASP A 305 -11.26 9.06 23.84
N ILE A 306 -12.22 8.40 23.19
CA ILE A 306 -12.63 8.67 21.81
C ILE A 306 -13.59 9.89 21.83
N PRO A 307 -13.26 10.98 21.13
CA PRO A 307 -14.05 12.20 21.17
C PRO A 307 -15.45 11.97 20.59
N GLN A 308 -16.45 12.53 21.26
CA GLN A 308 -17.85 12.47 20.86
C GLN A 308 -18.28 13.80 20.24
N GLY A 309 -19.18 13.77 19.26
CA GLY A 309 -19.79 14.97 18.69
C GLY A 309 -18.93 15.77 17.70
N LEU A 310 -17.78 15.24 17.27
CA LEU A 310 -16.98 15.83 16.19
C LEU A 310 -17.63 15.61 14.82
N GLY A 311 -17.49 16.57 13.91
CA GLY A 311 -17.82 16.36 12.49
C GLY A 311 -16.89 15.33 11.84
N SER A 312 -17.29 14.76 10.70
CA SER A 312 -16.52 13.69 10.02
C SER A 312 -15.07 14.09 9.74
N ASN A 313 -14.82 15.31 9.25
CA ASN A 313 -13.47 15.78 8.94
C ASN A 313 -12.66 16.01 10.21
N GLU A 314 -13.26 16.64 11.23
CA GLU A 314 -12.61 16.89 12.52
C GLU A 314 -12.24 15.59 13.24
N PHE A 315 -13.08 14.55 13.09
CA PHE A 315 -12.80 13.22 13.61
C PHE A 315 -11.62 12.58 12.90
N GLU A 316 -11.54 12.67 11.56
CA GLU A 316 -10.37 12.19 10.82
C GLU A 316 -9.10 12.96 11.18
N ASP A 317 -9.18 14.29 11.36
CA ASP A 317 -8.04 15.09 11.76
C ASP A 317 -7.54 14.73 13.16
N TRP A 318 -8.46 14.48 14.10
CA TRP A 318 -8.11 13.89 15.39
C TRP A 318 -7.48 12.51 15.19
N LEU A 319 -8.11 11.61 14.44
CA LEU A 319 -7.68 10.21 14.29
C LEU A 319 -6.25 10.13 13.74
N TRP A 320 -5.93 10.94 12.73
CA TRP A 320 -4.62 10.98 12.09
C TRP A 320 -3.63 11.96 12.73
N LYS A 321 -4.03 12.63 13.81
CA LYS A 321 -3.24 13.68 14.48
C LYS A 321 -2.78 14.77 13.51
N ARG A 322 -3.64 15.15 12.56
CA ARG A 322 -3.38 16.23 11.60
C ARG A 322 -3.41 17.58 12.33
N GLU A 323 -2.54 18.48 11.91
CA GLU A 323 -2.53 19.84 12.45
C GLU A 323 -3.81 20.55 11.99
N LYS A 324 -4.48 21.27 12.90
CA LYS A 324 -5.59 22.15 12.52
C LYS A 324 -4.97 23.30 11.73
N ASP A 325 -5.44 23.52 10.50
CA ASP A 325 -5.13 24.73 9.75
C ASP A 325 -5.45 25.95 10.64
N CYS A 326 -4.42 26.70 11.05
CA CYS A 326 -4.63 27.97 11.75
C CYS A 326 -5.40 28.91 10.81
N LYS A 327 -6.36 29.66 11.35
CA LYS A 327 -7.21 30.58 10.60
C LYS A 327 -6.37 31.47 9.65
N PRO A 328 -6.83 31.73 8.41
CA PRO A 328 -6.06 32.47 7.41
C PRO A 328 -5.78 33.95 7.78
N GLU A 329 -6.43 34.49 8.80
CA GLU A 329 -6.34 35.91 9.15
C GLU A 329 -5.13 36.26 10.05
N GLU A 330 -4.36 35.28 10.54
CA GLU A 330 -3.17 35.51 11.38
C GLU A 330 -1.84 35.08 10.69
N GLN A 331 -1.86 34.77 9.39
CA GLN A 331 -0.70 34.17 8.72
C GLN A 331 0.15 35.23 7.99
N GLY A 332 1.31 35.56 8.57
CA GLY A 332 2.39 36.22 7.85
C GLY A 332 2.77 35.45 6.56
N LEU A 333 3.24 36.18 5.55
CA LEU A 333 3.48 35.73 4.16
C LEU A 333 4.29 34.41 4.04
N PHE A 334 5.13 34.09 5.04
CA PHE A 334 6.03 32.93 5.06
C PHE A 334 5.45 31.66 5.67
N ARG A 335 4.23 31.68 6.23
CA ARG A 335 3.56 30.48 6.80
C ARG A 335 2.62 29.78 5.83
N ASN A 336 2.53 30.25 4.59
CA ASN A 336 1.77 29.58 3.54
C ASN A 336 2.48 28.27 3.13
N GLN A 337 2.05 27.14 3.67
CA GLN A 337 2.62 25.82 3.37
C GLN A 337 2.50 25.41 1.88
N ALA A 338 1.63 26.07 1.10
CA ALA A 338 1.60 25.89 -0.34
C ALA A 338 2.82 26.48 -1.06
N THR A 339 3.38 27.57 -0.53
CA THR A 339 4.52 28.29 -1.09
C THR A 339 5.81 28.00 -0.34
N PHE A 340 5.74 27.77 0.97
CA PHE A 340 6.86 27.47 1.86
C PHE A 340 6.61 26.16 2.63
N PRO A 341 6.58 25.01 1.95
CA PRO A 341 6.32 23.71 2.56
C PRO A 341 7.44 23.29 3.52
N SER A 342 7.09 22.53 4.57
CA SER A 342 8.06 21.79 5.38
C SER A 342 8.65 20.62 4.58
N PHE A 343 9.74 20.01 5.07
CA PHE A 343 10.43 18.94 4.35
C PHE A 343 9.50 17.76 4.04
N ILE A 344 8.63 17.39 5.00
CA ILE A 344 7.68 16.28 4.86
C ILE A 344 6.61 16.57 3.80
N GLN A 345 6.31 17.85 3.58
CA GLN A 345 5.33 18.33 2.61
C GLN A 345 5.92 18.59 1.22
N LEU A 346 7.25 18.54 1.06
CA LEU A 346 7.87 18.71 -0.24
C LEU A 346 7.48 17.57 -1.18
N PRO A 347 7.30 17.85 -2.48
CA PRO A 347 7.08 16.80 -3.46
C PRO A 347 8.32 15.89 -3.50
N ASN A 348 8.12 14.63 -3.81
CA ASN A 348 9.24 13.73 -3.97
C ASN A 348 9.82 13.82 -5.39
N GLU A 349 11.13 13.66 -5.53
CA GLU A 349 11.76 13.70 -6.87
C GLU A 349 11.27 12.59 -7.81
N THR A 350 10.82 11.46 -7.25
CA THR A 350 10.34 10.31 -8.02
C THR A 350 8.81 10.30 -8.16
N ASP A 351 8.13 11.32 -7.65
CA ASP A 351 6.66 11.41 -7.66
C ASP A 351 6.20 12.76 -8.21
N VAL A 352 5.21 12.73 -9.10
CA VAL A 352 4.60 13.94 -9.63
C VAL A 352 3.36 14.23 -8.81
N ASP A 353 3.57 14.98 -7.73
CA ASP A 353 2.48 15.48 -6.87
C ASP A 353 1.67 16.56 -7.61
N ASP A 354 0.39 16.29 -7.89
CA ASP A 354 -0.52 17.18 -8.61
C ASP A 354 -0.84 18.50 -7.86
N ASN A 355 -0.45 18.60 -6.58
CA ASN A 355 -0.46 19.85 -5.82
C ASN A 355 0.69 20.78 -6.22
N PHE A 356 1.81 20.22 -6.70
CA PHE A 356 3.03 20.95 -7.04
C PHE A 356 3.25 21.04 -8.55
N PHE A 357 2.81 20.04 -9.32
CA PHE A 357 3.03 19.95 -10.75
C PHE A 357 1.71 19.88 -11.53
N LYS A 358 1.72 20.41 -12.76
CA LYS A 358 0.66 20.22 -13.74
C LYS A 358 1.25 19.63 -15.01
N THR A 359 0.52 18.72 -15.63
CA THR A 359 0.91 18.17 -16.94
C THR A 359 0.60 19.17 -18.05
N ARG A 360 1.53 19.36 -18.99
CA ARG A 360 1.34 20.22 -20.16
C ARG A 360 0.76 19.44 -21.35
N ASP A 361 1.18 18.19 -21.51
CA ASP A 361 0.91 17.34 -22.68
C ASP A 361 0.95 15.82 -22.34
N GLY A 362 0.84 15.45 -21.06
CA GLY A 362 0.89 14.06 -20.60
C GLY A 362 2.29 13.52 -20.34
N VAL A 363 3.35 14.19 -20.81
CA VAL A 363 4.74 13.72 -20.69
C VAL A 363 5.62 14.77 -20.01
N ASN A 364 5.34 16.05 -20.25
CA ASN A 364 6.07 17.17 -19.67
C ASN A 364 5.30 17.77 -18.48
N TYR A 365 5.96 17.79 -17.33
CA TYR A 365 5.44 18.39 -16.11
C TYR A 365 6.07 19.74 -15.88
N GLN A 366 5.24 20.71 -15.49
CA GLN A 366 5.69 22.03 -15.08
C GLN A 366 5.16 22.35 -13.69
N PRO A 367 5.89 23.15 -12.90
CA PRO A 367 5.37 23.65 -11.62
C PRO A 367 3.98 24.27 -11.81
N ARG A 368 3.00 23.80 -11.05
CA ARG A 368 1.65 24.36 -10.98
C ARG A 368 1.66 25.69 -10.22
N ARG A 369 2.57 25.82 -9.26
CA ARG A 369 2.87 26.99 -8.44
C ARG A 369 4.37 27.03 -8.15
N HIS A 370 4.85 28.16 -7.67
CA HIS A 370 6.21 28.26 -7.14
C HIS A 370 6.23 27.86 -5.66
N TRP A 371 7.20 27.05 -5.25
CA TRP A 371 7.45 26.75 -3.84
C TRP A 371 8.93 26.88 -3.53
N CYS A 372 9.22 27.24 -2.29
CA CYS A 372 10.55 27.46 -1.76
C CYS A 372 10.66 26.80 -0.39
N PHE A 373 11.58 25.87 -0.24
CA PHE A 373 11.91 25.32 1.07
C PHE A 373 12.77 26.32 1.83
N LEU A 374 12.32 26.70 3.02
CA LEU A 374 13.04 27.58 3.94
C LEU A 374 13.48 26.77 5.15
N ALA A 375 14.76 26.84 5.48
CA ALA A 375 15.30 26.21 6.67
C ALA A 375 16.48 26.99 7.25
N GLU A 376 16.67 26.90 8.55
CA GLU A 376 17.81 27.45 9.27
C GLU A 376 18.99 26.47 9.19
N ILE A 377 20.18 26.95 8.87
CA ILE A 377 21.41 26.15 8.87
C ILE A 377 21.84 25.88 10.31
N THR A 378 21.82 24.62 10.74
CA THR A 378 22.26 24.23 12.09
C THR A 378 23.69 23.69 12.11
N ASP A 379 24.12 23.05 11.02
CA ASP A 379 25.48 22.59 10.85
C ASP A 379 25.86 22.41 9.38
N TYR A 380 27.15 22.32 9.06
CA TYR A 380 27.59 22.03 7.69
C TYR A 380 28.97 21.36 7.63
N LEU A 381 29.21 20.61 6.55
CA LEU A 381 30.47 19.94 6.24
C LEU A 381 30.82 20.12 4.76
N THR A 382 32.11 20.31 4.44
CA THR A 382 32.59 20.56 3.05
C THR A 382 33.69 19.58 2.62
N ILE A 383 33.62 18.31 3.05
CA ILE A 383 34.70 17.33 2.81
C ILE A 383 34.74 16.88 1.34
N VAL A 384 33.64 16.31 0.83
CA VAL A 384 33.54 15.81 -0.56
C VAL A 384 32.65 16.72 -1.41
N ARG A 385 31.62 17.26 -0.78
CA ARG A 385 30.63 18.23 -1.26
C ARG A 385 30.09 18.97 -0.05
N LEU A 386 29.47 20.12 -0.26
CA LEU A 386 28.73 20.80 0.79
C LEU A 386 27.55 19.94 1.23
N GLN A 387 27.50 19.67 2.53
CA GLN A 387 26.41 19.02 3.24
C GLN A 387 25.97 19.99 4.32
N MET A 388 24.67 20.27 4.38
CA MET A 388 24.10 21.10 5.44
C MET A 388 23.11 20.30 6.26
N GLU A 389 23.26 20.34 7.58
CA GLU A 389 22.15 20.06 8.47
C GLU A 389 21.32 21.34 8.58
N VAL A 390 20.03 21.23 8.31
CA VAL A 390 19.10 22.36 8.36
C VAL A 390 17.87 22.00 9.18
N LYS A 391 17.24 23.01 9.76
CA LYS A 391 16.02 22.92 10.55
C LYS A 391 14.92 23.71 9.86
N ASP A 392 13.85 23.04 9.41
CA ASP A 392 12.79 23.67 8.63
C ASP A 392 11.77 24.46 9.48
N VAL A 393 10.76 25.03 8.82
CA VAL A 393 9.62 25.75 9.44
C VAL A 393 8.81 24.93 10.45
N ALA A 394 8.92 23.60 10.44
CA ALA A 394 8.24 22.69 11.36
C ALA A 394 9.20 22.11 12.41
N ASP A 395 10.34 22.77 12.63
CA ASP A 395 11.43 22.35 13.51
C ASP A 395 12.07 20.99 13.14
N LYS A 396 11.81 20.47 11.94
CA LYS A 396 12.37 19.19 11.49
C LYS A 396 13.82 19.38 11.03
N LYS A 397 14.72 18.57 11.58
CA LYS A 397 16.09 18.46 11.10
C LYS A 397 16.17 17.60 9.84
N THR A 398 16.84 18.10 8.82
CA THR A 398 17.00 17.44 7.51
C THR A 398 18.38 17.73 6.93
N GLN A 399 18.87 16.83 6.08
CA GLN A 399 20.13 17.00 5.36
C GLN A 399 19.90 17.57 3.96
N VAL A 400 20.71 18.57 3.58
CA VAL A 400 20.78 19.11 2.20
C VAL A 400 22.15 18.78 1.63
N PHE A 401 22.17 18.08 0.50
CA PHE A 401 23.41 17.70 -0.19
C PHE A 401 23.53 18.42 -1.52
N PHE A 402 24.65 19.11 -1.74
CA PHE A 402 24.92 19.85 -2.96
C PHE A 402 25.59 18.94 -4.00
N TYR A 403 24.84 18.57 -5.02
CA TYR A 403 25.26 17.78 -6.19
C TYR A 403 25.52 18.65 -7.44
N THR A 404 25.58 19.97 -7.25
CA THR A 404 25.93 20.95 -8.28
C THR A 404 27.35 20.70 -8.83
N GLY A 405 27.66 21.25 -10.01
CA GLY A 405 28.99 21.16 -10.62
C GLY A 405 30.12 21.70 -9.73
N GLY A 406 29.82 22.74 -8.93
CA GLY A 406 30.73 23.32 -7.95
C GLY A 406 30.77 22.57 -6.61
N ARG A 407 29.93 21.55 -6.42
CA ARG A 407 29.77 20.78 -5.17
C ARG A 407 29.51 21.65 -3.94
N GLY A 408 28.79 22.77 -4.12
CA GLY A 408 28.48 23.74 -3.06
C GLY A 408 29.43 24.93 -2.98
N SER A 409 30.45 25.02 -3.84
CA SER A 409 31.36 26.19 -3.88
C SER A 409 30.69 27.47 -4.41
N GLU A 410 29.50 27.35 -4.99
CA GLU A 410 28.62 28.46 -5.35
C GLU A 410 28.10 29.26 -4.14
N ILE A 411 28.10 28.67 -2.95
CA ILE A 411 27.78 29.39 -1.71
C ILE A 411 29.08 29.92 -1.12
N ALA A 412 29.19 31.23 -1.00
CA ALA A 412 30.40 31.85 -0.45
C ALA A 412 30.61 31.38 1.00
N PRO A 413 31.86 31.14 1.44
CA PRO A 413 32.13 30.73 2.83
C PRO A 413 31.57 31.71 3.88
N SER A 414 31.45 33.00 3.54
CA SER A 414 30.84 34.03 4.39
C SER A 414 29.32 33.88 4.55
N GLN A 415 28.66 33.09 3.71
CA GLN A 415 27.23 32.78 3.80
C GLN A 415 26.97 31.47 4.57
N LEU A 416 27.98 30.62 4.77
CA LEU A 416 27.88 29.37 5.51
C LEU A 416 28.00 29.63 7.02
N CYS A 417 26.99 30.27 7.58
CA CYS A 417 26.92 30.56 9.01
C CYS A 417 25.74 29.83 9.64
N LYS A 418 25.98 29.26 10.83
CA LYS A 418 24.91 28.69 11.64
C LYS A 418 23.91 29.80 12.01
N GLY A 419 22.62 29.49 11.93
CA GLY A 419 21.54 30.46 12.14
C GLY A 419 21.14 31.25 10.90
N TYR A 420 21.77 31.03 9.74
CA TYR A 420 21.34 31.66 8.49
C TYR A 420 20.25 30.84 7.83
N THR A 421 19.36 31.50 7.09
CA THR A 421 18.28 30.82 6.37
C THR A 421 18.73 30.46 4.96
N ILE A 422 18.56 29.19 4.61
CA ILE A 422 18.66 28.69 3.24
C ILE A 422 17.27 28.65 2.60
N ALA A 423 17.19 29.16 1.38
CA ALA A 423 16.02 29.14 0.52
C ALA A 423 16.32 28.29 -0.71
N ILE A 424 15.57 27.20 -0.90
CA ILE A 424 15.73 26.28 -2.04
C ILE A 424 14.43 26.26 -2.85
N LEU A 425 14.46 26.86 -4.03
CA LEU A 425 13.33 26.86 -4.95
C LEU A 425 13.13 25.47 -5.54
N TYR A 426 11.88 25.02 -5.59
CA TYR A 426 11.48 23.70 -6.09
C TYR A 426 12.19 22.53 -5.42
N ALA A 427 12.51 22.65 -4.12
CA ALA A 427 13.09 21.54 -3.38
C ALA A 427 12.20 20.30 -3.48
N GLN A 428 12.85 19.15 -3.51
CA GLN A 428 12.20 17.86 -3.55
C GLN A 428 12.85 16.93 -2.52
N GLN A 429 12.05 16.02 -1.97
CA GLN A 429 12.56 14.95 -1.12
C GLN A 429 13.33 13.95 -1.99
N HIS A 430 14.56 13.64 -1.59
CA HIS A 430 15.47 12.68 -2.23
C HIS A 430 15.82 11.55 -1.26
N ALA A 431 15.78 10.32 -1.74
CA ALA A 431 16.19 9.15 -0.98
C ALA A 431 17.63 8.78 -1.33
N PHE A 432 18.57 9.03 -0.41
CA PHE A 432 19.97 8.64 -0.60
C PHE A 432 20.17 7.16 -0.27
N ALA A 433 21.04 6.50 -1.04
CA ALA A 433 21.51 5.18 -0.66
C ALA A 433 22.29 5.32 0.66
N PHE A 434 21.80 4.71 1.74
CA PHE A 434 22.44 4.64 3.06
C PHE A 434 22.35 5.88 3.97
N SER A 435 21.43 6.82 3.73
CA SER A 435 21.13 7.88 4.71
C SER A 435 19.63 8.16 4.84
N GLU A 436 19.25 8.91 5.88
CA GLU A 436 17.90 9.49 5.97
C GLU A 436 17.57 10.28 4.69
N PRO A 437 16.29 10.30 4.26
CA PRO A 437 15.84 11.17 3.19
C PRO A 437 16.21 12.63 3.47
N GLY A 438 16.65 13.32 2.43
CA GLY A 438 17.05 14.72 2.50
C GLY A 438 16.73 15.45 1.22
N ILE A 439 17.35 16.60 1.00
CA ILE A 439 17.22 17.37 -0.24
C ILE A 439 18.50 17.17 -1.05
N ARG A 440 18.36 16.68 -2.28
CA ARG A 440 19.45 16.68 -3.26
C ARG A 440 19.33 17.94 -4.10
N HIS A 441 20.28 18.86 -3.95
CA HIS A 441 20.29 20.12 -4.66
C HIS A 441 21.27 20.08 -5.84
N GLU A 442 20.79 20.28 -7.06
CA GLU A 442 21.57 20.09 -8.30
C GLU A 442 21.72 21.37 -9.13
N ASP A 443 20.84 22.35 -8.96
CA ASP A 443 20.85 23.60 -9.74
C ASP A 443 21.23 24.80 -8.86
N PRO A 444 22.47 25.31 -8.98
CA PRO A 444 22.97 26.40 -8.13
C PRO A 444 22.18 27.71 -8.29
N THR A 445 21.36 27.86 -9.32
CA THR A 445 20.52 29.06 -9.53
C THR A 445 19.26 29.06 -8.67
N LEU A 446 18.88 27.91 -8.12
CA LEU A 446 17.66 27.70 -7.33
C LEU A 446 17.90 27.77 -5.82
N VAL A 447 19.11 28.13 -5.38
CA VAL A 447 19.44 28.25 -3.96
C VAL A 447 19.91 29.66 -3.62
N LYS A 448 19.51 30.13 -2.44
CA LYS A 448 20.04 31.35 -1.86
C LYS A 448 20.20 31.20 -0.36
N VAL A 449 21.31 31.69 0.18
CA VAL A 449 21.50 31.81 1.62
C VAL A 449 21.41 33.29 2.00
N CYS A 450 20.46 33.61 2.89
CA CYS A 450 20.13 34.97 3.28
C CYS A 450 20.66 35.26 4.69
N LEU A 451 21.21 36.46 4.89
CA LEU A 451 21.74 36.96 6.17
C LEU A 451 20.59 37.21 7.16
N SER A 452 20.67 36.57 8.32
CA SER A 452 19.86 36.70 9.54
C SER A 452 18.45 37.33 9.37
N PHE A 453 17.46 36.46 9.18
CA PHE A 453 16.16 36.63 9.80
C PHE A 453 15.98 35.40 10.70
N PRO A 454 16.03 35.54 12.04
CA PRO A 454 15.57 34.47 12.93
C PRO A 454 14.22 33.97 12.43
N MET A 455 14.00 32.65 12.37
CA MET A 455 12.73 32.10 11.88
C MET A 455 11.51 32.64 12.67
N ASP A 456 11.75 33.07 13.92
CA ASP A 456 10.77 33.73 14.79
C ASP A 456 10.38 35.14 14.31
N ASP A 457 11.28 35.88 13.66
CA ASP A 457 11.06 37.27 13.20
C ASP A 457 10.28 37.34 11.87
N LEU A 458 10.19 36.25 11.11
CA LEU A 458 9.37 36.16 9.88
C LEU A 458 7.86 36.15 10.16
N ALA A 459 7.45 36.02 11.42
CA ALA A 459 6.06 36.14 11.85
C ALA A 459 5.56 37.59 11.88
N GLU A 460 6.46 38.58 11.95
CA GLU A 460 6.10 40.01 12.14
C GLU A 460 6.37 40.90 10.91
N VAL A 461 7.01 40.39 9.86
CA VAL A 461 7.31 41.21 8.67
C VAL A 461 6.14 41.17 7.69
N SER A 462 5.25 42.16 7.82
CA SER A 462 4.32 42.57 6.75
C SER A 462 5.08 43.42 5.72
N PHE A 463 5.13 42.97 4.47
CA PHE A 463 5.45 43.82 3.32
C PHE A 463 4.18 44.24 2.60
#